data_AF-A0A8J6NTR2-F1
#
_entry.id   AF-A0A8J6NTR2-F1
#
_cell.length_a   1.000
_cell.length_b   1.000
_cell.length_c   1.000
_cell.angle_alpha   90.00
_cell.angle_beta   90.00
_cell.angle_gamma   90.00
#
_symmetry.space_group_name_H-M   'P 1'
#
loop_
_entity.id
_entity.type
_entity.pdbx_description
1 polymer ?
#
loop_
_entity_poly.entity_id
_entity_poly.type
_entity_poly.pdbx_seq_one_letter_code
_entity_poly.pdbx_strand_id
1 'polypeptide(L)' 'MTVALQTKKYPHIGSDPKIADGKPIIVGTRITVRCVAGYYQMGMSADEI' A
#
# COMPACT_ATOMS: atom_id res chain seq x y z
N MET A 1 -20.32 19.79 3.95
CA MET A 1 -20.15 18.77 5.01
C MET A 1 -18.71 18.28 4.95
N THR A 2 -17.91 18.51 5.99
CA THR A 2 -16.52 18.06 6.08
C THR A 2 -16.49 16.68 6.73
N VAL A 3 -16.33 15.63 5.93
CA VAL A 3 -16.09 14.27 6.44
C VAL A 3 -14.66 14.24 6.96
N ALA A 4 -14.49 14.17 8.28
CA ALA A 4 -13.20 13.87 8.88
C ALA A 4 -12.81 12.43 8.49
N LEU A 5 -11.80 12.30 7.63
CA LEU A 5 -11.21 11.01 7.27
C LEU A 5 -10.61 10.38 8.53
N GLN A 6 -11.28 9.39 9.11
CA GLN A 6 -10.68 8.57 10.16
C GLN A 6 -9.40 7.95 9.60
N THR A 7 -8.25 8.37 10.15
CA THR A 7 -6.95 7.88 9.74
C THR A 7 -6.75 6.48 10.30
N LYS A 8 -7.22 5.47 9.55
CA LYS A 8 -6.94 4.08 9.86
C LYS A 8 -5.43 3.87 9.72
N LYS A 9 -4.74 3.68 10.84
CA LYS A 9 -3.31 3.36 10.85
C LYS A 9 -3.11 1.93 10.39
N TYR A 10 -2.32 1.73 9.36
CA TYR A 10 -1.92 0.42 8.85
C TYR A 10 -0.47 0.15 9.30
N PRO A 11 -0.23 -0.80 10.22
CA PRO A 11 1.09 -0.98 10.83
C PRO A 11 2.23 -1.29 9.84
N HIS A 12 1.90 -1.92 8.71
CA HIS A 12 2.88 -2.39 7.72
C HIS A 12 2.91 -1.55 6.44
N ILE A 13 2.17 -0.44 6.39
CA ILE A 13 2.17 0.47 5.25
C ILE A 13 2.90 1.75 5.66
N GLY A 14 3.96 2.08 4.92
CA GLY A 14 4.73 3.31 5.08
C GLY A 14 4.75 4.14 3.80
N SER A 15 5.37 5.31 3.87
CA SER A 15 5.76 6.10 2.70
C SER A 15 7.14 6.70 2.93
N ASP A 16 7.97 6.70 1.89
CA ASP A 16 9.29 7.36 1.89
C ASP A 16 9.44 8.09 0.55
N PRO A 17 9.65 9.43 0.52
CA PRO A 17 9.85 10.18 -0.72
C PRO A 17 10.98 9.65 -1.62
N LYS A 18 11.97 8.95 -1.05
CA LYS A 18 13.08 8.33 -1.79
C LYS A 18 12.73 6.98 -2.41
N ILE A 19 11.58 6.41 -2.07
CA ILE A 19 11.12 5.10 -2.53
C ILE A 19 9.78 5.27 -3.26
N ALA A 20 9.75 4.92 -4.54
CA ALA A 20 8.54 4.99 -5.37
C ALA A 20 7.81 6.35 -5.28
N ASP A 21 8.57 7.45 -5.24
CA ASP A 21 8.07 8.83 -5.14
C ASP A 21 7.14 9.09 -3.93
N GLY A 22 7.39 8.43 -2.80
CA GLY A 22 6.56 8.59 -1.60
C GLY A 22 5.19 7.92 -1.67
N LYS A 23 4.97 7.06 -2.67
CA LYS A 23 3.77 6.22 -2.74
C LYS A 23 3.72 5.28 -1.53
N PRO A 24 2.52 4.83 -1.11
CA PRO A 24 2.39 3.82 -0.07
C PRO A 24 3.13 2.53 -0.45
N ILE A 25 4.02 2.08 0.44
CA ILE A 25 4.84 0.88 0.30
C ILE A 25 4.61 -0.06 1.48
N ILE A 26 4.86 -1.34 1.28
CA ILE A 26 4.96 -2.29 2.38
C ILE A 26 6.31 -2.08 3.08
N VAL A 27 6.26 -1.78 4.38
CA VAL A 27 7.45 -1.50 5.21
C VAL A 27 8.42 -2.68 5.16
N GLY A 28 9.71 -2.38 4.99
CA GLY A 28 10.76 -3.39 4.81
C GLY A 28 10.95 -3.84 3.36
N THR A 29 10.15 -3.32 2.43
CA THR A 29 10.25 -3.61 0.99
C THR A 29 10.31 -2.31 0.19
N ARG A 30 10.52 -2.43 -1.13
CA ARG A 30 10.29 -1.35 -2.11
C ARG A 30 9.02 -1.60 -2.94
N ILE A 31 8.15 -2.50 -2.48
CA ILE A 31 6.92 -2.88 -3.19
C ILE A 31 5.82 -1.90 -2.79
N THR A 32 5.20 -1.28 -3.79
CA THR A 32 4.07 -0.38 -3.56
C THR A 32 2.81 -1.18 -3.27
N VAL A 33 1.92 -0.62 -2.44
CA VAL A 33 0.58 -1.17 -2.20
C VAL A 33 -0.20 -1.33 -3.51
N ARG A 34 0.05 -0.44 -4.49
CA ARG A 34 -0.53 -0.51 -5.83
C ARG A 34 -0.13 -1.78 -6.58
N CYS A 35 1.10 -2.27 -6.43
CA CYS A 35 1.54 -3.52 -7.07
C CYS A 35 0.75 -4.72 -6.53
N VAL A 36 0.67 -4.84 -5.19
CA VAL A 36 -0.11 -5.89 -4.51
C VAL A 36 -1.57 -5.86 -4.94
N ALA A 37 -2.18 -4.66 -4.93
CA ALA A 37 -3.57 -4.49 -5.37
C ALA A 37 -3.76 -4.85 -6.86
N GLY A 38 -2.77 -4.55 -7.71
CA GLY A 38 -2.78 -4.93 -9.13
C GLY A 38 -2.79 -6.44 -9.31
N TYR A 39 -1.92 -7.18 -8.61
CA TYR A 39 -1.90 -8.64 -8.67
C TYR A 39 -3.20 -9.26 -8.17
N TYR A 40 -3.74 -8.73 -7.06
CA TYR A 40 -5.03 -9.16 -6.55
C TYR A 40 -6.17 -8.90 -7.57
N GLN A 41 -6.16 -7.74 -8.25
CA GLN A 41 -7.11 -7.42 -9.31
C GLN A 41 -6.96 -8.30 -10.56
N MET A 42 -5.78 -8.86 -10.79
CA MET A 42 -5.52 -9.85 -11.86
C MET A 42 -5.99 -11.26 -11.48
N GLY A 43 -6.52 -11.47 -10.28
CA GLY A 43 -7.05 -12.76 -9.82
C GLY A 43 -6.05 -13.60 -9.03
N MET A 44 -4.88 -13.07 -8.67
CA MET A 44 -3.97 -13.76 -7.75
C MET A 44 -4.50 -13.72 -6.31
N SER A 45 -4.29 -14.81 -5.58
CA SER A 45 -4.62 -14.91 -4.16
C SER A 45 -3.55 -14.25 -3.28
N ALA A 46 -3.91 -13.97 -2.03
CA ALA A 46 -2.97 -13.38 -1.06
C ALA A 46 -1.81 -14.32 -0.70
N ASP A 47 -2.00 -15.63 -0.81
CA ASP A 47 -0.93 -16.62 -0.56
C ASP A 47 0.09 -16.68 -1.71
N GLU A 48 -0.32 -16.27 -2.91
CA GLU A 48 0.54 -16.21 -4.10
C GLU A 48 1.35 -14.91 -4.21
N ILE A 49 0.94 -13.85 -3.50
CA ILE A 49 1.56 -12.52 -3.54
C ILE A 49 2.59 -12.35 -2.42
#